data_AF-D7STA5-F1
#
_entry.id   AF-D7STA5-F1
#
_cell.length_a   1.000
_cell.length_b   1.000
_cell.length_c   1.000
_cell.angle_alpha   90.00
_cell.angle_beta   90.00
_cell.angle_gamma   90.00
#
_symmetry.space_group_name_H-M   'P 1'
#
loop_
_entity.id
_entity.type
_entity.pdbx_description
1 polymer ?
#
loop_
_entity_poly.entity_id
_entity_poly.type
_entity_poly.pdbx_seq_one_letter_code
_entity_poly.pdbx_strand_id
1 'polypeptide(L)'
;MQIHSRFSTNTFPSWDRAQPMHVLGHNGEINTLRGNVNWMKAREDLLKCKELGLSKNEMRKLLPIVDASSSHSGAFDGVLELLVRAGRSLPEAVMMMIPEAWQNDKNMDPDRKALYEYFSALMEPWDGPALISCKWLSIEF
;
A
#
# COMPACT_ATOMS: atom_id res chain seq x y z
N MET A 1 11.30 -14.99 -10.11
CA MET A 1 10.06 -15.74 -9.80
C MET A 1 9.82 -15.60 -8.31
N GLN A 2 8.72 -14.96 -7.88
CA GLN A 2 8.34 -14.94 -6.46
C GLN A 2 7.43 -16.14 -6.20
N ILE A 3 7.69 -16.87 -5.12
CA ILE A 3 6.90 -18.02 -4.67
C ILE A 3 6.31 -17.61 -3.32
N HIS A 4 4.98 -17.51 -3.24
CA HIS A 4 4.27 -17.22 -1.99
C HIS A 4 3.27 -18.35 -1.72
N SER A 5 3.38 -19.00 -0.56
CA SER A 5 2.40 -19.97 -0.07
C SER A 5 1.59 -19.32 1.05
N ARG A 6 0.28 -19.18 0.83
CA ARG A 6 -0.63 -18.55 1.79
C ARG A 6 -1.31 -19.61 2.66
N PHE A 7 -1.25 -19.44 3.98
CA PHE A 7 -2.18 -20.11 4.91
C PHE A 7 -3.41 -19.21 5.11
N SER A 8 -4.61 -19.75 4.85
CA SER A 8 -5.89 -19.05 4.97
C SER A 8 -6.73 -19.73 6.06
N THR A 9 -7.45 -18.94 6.87
CA THR A 9 -8.44 -19.44 7.84
C THR A 9 -9.81 -19.76 7.21
N ASN A 10 -10.00 -19.48 5.91
CA ASN A 10 -11.19 -19.84 5.15
C ASN A 10 -11.05 -21.20 4.45
N THR A 11 -12.11 -22.02 4.49
CA THR A 11 -12.20 -23.35 3.85
C THR A 11 -12.61 -23.30 2.37
N PHE A 12 -12.94 -22.12 1.81
CA PHE A 12 -13.29 -21.96 0.40
C PHE A 12 -12.15 -21.30 -0.38
N PRO A 13 -11.62 -21.94 -1.45
CA PRO A 13 -10.56 -21.37 -2.27
C PRO A 13 -11.10 -20.24 -3.15
N SER A 14 -10.31 -19.18 -3.33
CA SER A 14 -10.58 -18.11 -4.28
C SER A 14 -9.30 -17.77 -5.03
N TRP A 15 -9.28 -18.01 -6.34
CA TRP A 15 -8.12 -17.81 -7.20
C TRP A 15 -7.66 -16.34 -7.22
N ASP A 16 -8.60 -15.40 -7.15
CA ASP A 16 -8.31 -13.95 -7.13
C ASP A 16 -7.59 -13.47 -5.87
N ARG A 17 -7.48 -14.32 -4.83
CA ARG A 17 -6.75 -14.01 -3.60
C ARG A 17 -5.43 -14.78 -3.49
N ALA A 18 -5.03 -15.48 -4.56
CA ALA A 18 -3.71 -16.07 -4.66
C ALA A 18 -2.68 -14.96 -4.88
N GLN A 19 -1.54 -15.08 -4.20
CA GLN A 19 -0.39 -14.19 -4.35
C GLN A 19 0.69 -14.88 -5.21
N PRO A 20 1.67 -14.15 -5.77
CA PRO A 20 1.95 -12.71 -5.63
C PRO A 20 0.92 -11.82 -6.33
N MET A 21 0.66 -10.65 -5.73
CA MET A 21 -0.13 -9.58 -6.34
C MET A 21 0.70 -8.84 -7.41
N HIS A 22 0.20 -7.71 -7.94
CA HIS A 22 0.87 -7.00 -9.03
C HIS A 22 2.24 -6.45 -8.62
N VAL A 23 2.36 -5.91 -7.41
CA VAL A 23 3.60 -5.31 -6.88
C VAL A 23 4.18 -6.13 -5.73
N LEU A 24 3.34 -6.88 -5.01
CA LEU A 24 3.59 -7.35 -3.65
C LEU A 24 3.36 -8.85 -3.43
N GLY A 25 4.31 -9.50 -2.77
CA GLY A 25 4.05 -10.67 -1.93
C GLY A 25 3.96 -10.25 -0.47
N HIS A 26 2.86 -10.56 0.21
CA HIS A 26 2.63 -10.22 1.61
C HIS A 26 2.29 -11.46 2.43
N ASN A 27 3.18 -11.79 3.36
CA ASN A 27 2.93 -12.81 4.37
C ASN A 27 2.66 -12.12 5.71
N GLY A 28 1.39 -12.10 6.12
CA GLY A 28 0.97 -11.30 7.26
C GLY A 28 -0.50 -10.94 7.27
N GLU A 29 -0.86 -10.11 8.24
CA GLU A 29 -2.20 -9.55 8.41
C GLU A 29 -2.10 -8.05 8.67
N ILE A 30 -3.00 -7.27 8.08
CA ILE A 30 -3.12 -5.84 8.33
C ILE A 30 -4.31 -5.63 9.25
N ASN A 31 -4.02 -5.36 10.52
CA ASN A 31 -5.01 -5.26 11.60
C ASN A 31 -5.77 -3.93 11.56
N THR A 32 -5.18 -2.91 10.93
CA THR A 32 -5.74 -1.55 10.82
C THR A 32 -6.60 -1.34 9.58
N LEU A 33 -6.84 -2.38 8.77
CA LEU A 33 -7.42 -2.28 7.43
C LEU A 33 -8.68 -1.39 7.37
N ARG A 34 -9.63 -1.58 8.29
CA ARG A 34 -10.90 -0.83 8.25
C ARG A 34 -10.68 0.68 8.34
N GLY A 35 -9.73 1.12 9.17
CA GLY A 35 -9.36 2.53 9.27
C GLY A 35 -8.73 3.01 7.97
N ASN A 36 -7.77 2.26 7.46
CA ASN A 36 -7.02 2.63 6.26
C ASN A 36 -7.92 2.71 5.01
N VAL A 37 -8.86 1.78 4.86
CA VAL A 37 -9.86 1.81 3.77
C VAL A 37 -10.69 3.09 3.84
N ASN A 38 -11.17 3.47 5.02
CA ASN A 38 -11.98 4.68 5.19
C ASN A 38 -11.17 5.95 4.88
N TRP A 39 -9.92 6.00 5.34
CA TRP A 39 -9.03 7.11 5.06
C TRP A 39 -8.68 7.22 3.58
N MET A 40 -8.41 6.10 2.91
CA MET A 40 -8.21 6.09 1.47
C MET A 40 -9.44 6.58 0.72
N LYS A 41 -10.64 6.10 1.09
CA LYS A 41 -11.90 6.57 0.51
C LYS A 41 -12.10 8.08 0.68
N ALA A 42 -11.71 8.65 1.82
CA ALA A 42 -11.76 10.10 2.04
C ALA A 42 -10.75 10.87 1.17
N ARG A 43 -9.63 10.24 0.78
CA ARG A 43 -8.59 10.83 -0.09
C ARG A 43 -8.90 10.69 -1.58
N GLU A 44 -9.74 9.75 -1.99
CA GLU A 44 -10.07 9.51 -3.41
C GLU A 44 -10.57 10.77 -4.12
N ASP A 45 -11.42 11.57 -3.46
CA ASP A 45 -11.97 12.82 -4.01
C ASP A 45 -10.93 13.95 -4.14
N LEU A 46 -9.79 13.83 -3.44
CA LEU A 46 -8.71 14.81 -3.48
C LEU A 46 -7.68 14.52 -4.59
N LEU A 47 -7.75 13.35 -5.23
CA LEU A 47 -6.82 12.95 -6.28
C LEU A 47 -7.00 13.81 -7.54
N LYS A 48 -5.92 14.48 -7.94
CA LYS A 48 -5.91 15.36 -9.12
C LYS A 48 -5.42 14.59 -10.35
N CYS A 49 -6.32 14.31 -11.28
CA CYS A 49 -6.01 13.55 -12.50
C CYS A 49 -4.80 14.12 -13.27
N LYS A 50 -4.70 15.45 -13.35
CA LYS A 50 -3.62 16.15 -14.06
C LYS A 50 -2.23 15.82 -13.51
N GLU A 51 -2.09 15.75 -12.18
CA GLU A 51 -0.80 15.46 -11.54
C GLU A 51 -0.39 13.99 -11.72
N LEU A 52 -1.37 13.10 -11.90
CA LEU A 52 -1.13 11.68 -12.19
C LEU A 52 -0.94 11.38 -13.69
N GLY A 53 -1.01 12.40 -14.56
CA GLY A 53 -0.95 12.20 -16.02
C GLY A 53 -2.17 11.47 -16.59
N LEU A 54 -3.28 11.41 -15.85
CA LEU A 54 -4.49 10.67 -16.23
C LEU A 54 -5.59 11.60 -16.71
N SER A 55 -6.38 11.14 -17.67
CA SER A 55 -7.66 11.76 -18.00
C SER A 55 -8.68 11.50 -16.89
N LYS A 56 -9.73 12.33 -16.82
CA LYS A 56 -10.86 12.10 -15.89
C LYS A 56 -11.52 10.73 -16.11
N ASN A 57 -11.55 10.25 -17.36
CA ASN A 57 -12.12 8.95 -17.68
C ASN A 57 -11.26 7.79 -17.18
N GLU A 58 -9.93 7.91 -17.25
CA GLU A 58 -9.00 6.92 -16.69
C GLU A 58 -9.04 6.91 -15.17
N MET A 59 -9.08 8.09 -14.54
CA MET A 59 -9.22 8.19 -13.09
C MET A 59 -10.49 7.48 -12.59
N ARG A 60 -11.60 7.65 -13.31
CA ARG A 60 -12.87 7.00 -12.96
C ARG A 60 -12.86 5.47 -13.11
N LYS A 61 -11.91 4.92 -13.88
CA LYS A 61 -11.70 3.46 -13.99
C LYS A 61 -10.82 2.90 -12.86
N LEU A 62 -9.98 3.74 -12.26
CA LEU A 62 -9.12 3.37 -11.13
C LEU A 62 -9.86 3.39 -9.79
N LEU A 63 -10.98 4.11 -9.71
CA LEU A 63 -11.77 4.19 -8.48
C LEU A 63 -12.77 3.01 -8.37
N PRO A 64 -12.97 2.45 -7.16
CA PRO A 64 -12.26 2.79 -5.92
C PRO A 64 -10.83 2.21 -5.91
N ILE A 65 -9.88 2.94 -5.30
CA ILE A 65 -8.48 2.49 -5.16
C ILE A 65 -8.42 1.23 -4.29
N VAL A 66 -9.28 1.16 -3.27
CA VAL A 66 -9.43 -0.02 -2.41
C VAL A 66 -10.84 -0.57 -2.57
N ASP A 67 -10.96 -1.72 -3.22
CA ASP A 67 -12.24 -2.42 -3.36
C ASP A 67 -12.69 -2.98 -1.99
N ALA A 68 -13.96 -2.78 -1.65
CA ALA A 68 -14.56 -3.28 -0.40
C ALA A 68 -14.55 -4.82 -0.28
N SER A 69 -14.44 -5.52 -1.40
CA SER A 69 -14.32 -6.99 -1.48
C SER A 69 -12.87 -7.50 -1.47
N SER A 70 -11.89 -6.60 -1.55
CA SER A 70 -10.48 -6.97 -1.61
C SER A 70 -9.98 -7.55 -0.28
N SER A 71 -9.00 -8.45 -0.37
CA SER A 71 -8.27 -8.90 0.83
C SER A 71 -7.38 -7.79 1.38
N HIS A 72 -6.99 -7.87 2.66
CA HIS A 72 -6.02 -6.95 3.28
C HIS A 72 -4.76 -6.74 2.42
N SER A 73 -4.27 -7.81 1.76
CA SER A 73 -3.09 -7.74 0.89
C SER A 73 -3.37 -7.05 -0.44
N GLY A 74 -4.56 -7.26 -1.02
CA GLY A 74 -4.97 -6.60 -2.25
C GLY A 74 -5.22 -5.10 -2.04
N ALA A 75 -5.83 -4.74 -0.91
CA ALA A 75 -5.99 -3.35 -0.49
C ALA A 75 -4.64 -2.64 -0.35
N PHE A 76 -3.66 -3.29 0.27
CA PHE A 76 -2.31 -2.75 0.40
C PHE A 76 -1.62 -2.60 -0.96
N ASP A 77 -1.68 -3.62 -1.82
CA ASP A 77 -1.08 -3.62 -3.16
C ASP A 77 -1.64 -2.47 -4.02
N GLY A 78 -2.96 -2.24 -4.01
CA GLY A 78 -3.59 -1.17 -4.77
C GLY A 78 -3.14 0.24 -4.34
N VAL A 79 -2.99 0.47 -3.04
CA VAL A 79 -2.48 1.75 -2.51
C VAL A 79 -0.99 1.91 -2.80
N LEU A 80 -0.21 0.84 -2.66
CA LEU A 80 1.22 0.85 -2.99
C LEU A 80 1.44 1.16 -4.48
N GLU A 81 0.67 0.53 -5.37
CA GLU A 81 0.71 0.79 -6.80
C GLU A 81 0.37 2.25 -7.12
N LEU A 82 -0.66 2.82 -6.47
CA LEU A 82 -1.01 4.23 -6.62
C LEU A 82 0.15 5.14 -6.24
N LEU A 83 0.79 4.91 -5.08
CA LEU A 83 1.91 5.75 -4.61
C LEU A 83 3.10 5.70 -5.56
N VAL A 84 3.44 4.52 -6.08
CA VAL A 84 4.54 4.34 -7.03
C VAL A 84 4.23 5.00 -8.37
N ARG A 85 3.01 4.81 -8.91
CA ARG A 85 2.57 5.46 -10.15
C ARG A 85 2.45 6.98 -10.02
N ALA A 86 2.19 7.49 -8.82
CA ALA A 86 2.21 8.91 -8.50
C ALA A 86 3.63 9.50 -8.39
N GLY A 87 4.68 8.69 -8.58
CA GLY A 87 6.08 9.14 -8.67
C GLY A 87 6.93 8.89 -7.43
N ARG A 88 6.39 8.25 -6.38
CA ARG A 88 7.23 7.85 -5.23
C ARG A 88 8.07 6.64 -5.59
N SER A 89 9.28 6.58 -5.04
CA SER A 89 10.07 5.36 -5.17
C SER A 89 9.42 4.23 -4.36
N LEU A 90 9.62 2.98 -4.79
CA LEU A 90 9.08 1.82 -4.08
C LEU A 90 9.52 1.76 -2.60
N PRO A 91 10.80 1.98 -2.23
CA PRO A 91 11.19 2.04 -0.82
C PRO A 91 10.50 3.16 -0.05
N GLU A 92 10.34 4.33 -0.65
CA GLU A 92 9.67 5.49 -0.04
C GLU A 92 8.19 5.21 0.22
N ALA A 93 7.49 4.60 -0.74
CA ALA A 93 6.09 4.22 -0.59
C ALA A 93 5.91 3.16 0.50
N VAL A 94 6.81 2.17 0.59
CA VAL A 94 6.80 1.16 1.66
C VAL A 94 7.07 1.80 3.03
N MET A 95 8.08 2.67 3.15
CA MET A 95 8.37 3.39 4.41
C MET A 95 7.21 4.29 4.85
N MET A 96 6.46 4.85 3.90
CA MET A 96 5.26 5.64 4.18
C MET A 96 4.10 4.78 4.68
N MET A 97 3.89 3.60 4.09
CA MET A 97 2.77 2.72 4.45
C MET A 97 3.03 1.87 5.70
N ILE A 98 4.26 1.36 5.88
CA ILE A 98 4.67 0.53 7.03
C ILE A 98 5.95 1.13 7.62
N PRO A 99 5.84 2.25 8.36
CA PRO A 99 7.00 2.88 8.97
C PRO A 99 7.58 2.02 10.10
N GLU A 100 8.89 2.13 10.31
CA GLU A 100 9.55 1.58 11.51
C GLU A 100 8.97 2.21 12.79
N ALA A 101 9.12 1.56 13.94
CA ALA A 101 8.70 2.13 15.23
C ALA A 101 9.60 3.32 15.64
N TRP A 102 9.30 4.52 15.12
CA TRP A 102 10.20 5.68 15.17
C TRP A 102 9.94 6.66 16.33
N GLN A 103 8.71 6.74 16.85
CA GLN A 103 8.30 7.80 17.77
C GLN A 103 9.13 7.82 19.06
N ASN A 104 9.32 6.63 19.65
CA ASN A 104 10.00 6.45 20.93
C ASN A 104 11.46 5.99 20.79
N ASP A 105 11.97 5.88 19.56
CA ASP A 105 13.37 5.54 19.34
C ASP A 105 14.25 6.75 19.66
N LYS A 106 15.16 6.56 20.62
CA LYS A 106 16.15 7.56 21.06
C LYS A 106 17.47 7.47 20.30
N ASN A 107 17.69 6.36 19.60
CA ASN A 107 18.91 6.07 18.85
C ASN A 107 18.73 6.26 17.34
N MET A 108 17.50 6.52 16.88
CA MET A 108 17.21 6.80 15.48
C MET A 108 17.87 8.10 15.02
N ASP A 109 18.44 8.06 13.83
CA ASP A 109 18.96 9.23 13.14
C ASP A 109 17.91 10.36 13.03
N PRO A 110 18.25 11.63 13.35
CA PRO A 110 17.29 12.73 13.35
C PRO A 110 16.62 12.98 12.00
N ASP A 111 17.35 12.84 10.88
CA ASP A 111 16.80 13.07 9.55
C ASP A 111 15.81 11.97 9.18
N ARG A 112 16.13 10.72 9.54
CA ARG A 112 15.18 9.60 9.40
C ARG A 112 13.92 9.81 10.26
N LYS A 113 14.07 10.29 11.50
CA LYS A 113 12.94 10.57 12.38
C LYS A 113 12.04 11.66 11.82
N ALA A 114 12.64 12.74 11.29
CA ALA A 114 11.92 13.81 10.62
C ALA A 114 11.18 13.32 9.35
N LEU A 115 11.78 12.40 8.59
CA LEU A 115 11.14 11.78 7.43
C LEU A 115 9.88 10.99 7.84
N TYR A 116 9.97 10.17 8.89
CA TYR A 116 8.81 9.42 9.38
C TYR A 116 7.73 10.33 9.98
N GLU A 117 8.12 11.42 10.66
CA GLU A 117 7.19 12.43 11.13
C GLU A 117 6.43 13.07 9.96
N TYR A 118 7.13 13.44 8.89
CA TYR A 118 6.51 13.94 7.66
C TYR A 118 5.55 12.91 7.03
N PHE A 119 5.94 11.64 6.93
CA PHE A 119 5.06 10.59 6.40
C PHE A 119 3.82 10.37 7.26
N SER A 120 3.95 10.46 8.60
CA SER A 120 2.82 10.30 9.52
C SER A 120 1.73 11.36 9.34
N ALA A 121 2.08 12.55 8.82
CA ALA A 121 1.13 13.60 8.49
C ALA A 121 0.37 13.33 7.18
N LEU A 122 0.92 12.48 6.30
CA LEU A 122 0.35 12.17 4.99
C LEU A 122 -0.48 10.87 5.00
N MET A 123 0.01 9.85 5.69
CA MET A 123 -0.53 8.49 5.63
C MET A 123 -0.52 7.86 7.03
N GLU A 124 -1.66 7.28 7.42
CA GLU A 124 -1.74 6.41 8.59
C GLU A 124 -1.03 5.07 8.32
N PRO A 125 -0.36 4.49 9.33
CA PRO A 125 0.36 3.24 9.15
C PRO A 125 -0.61 2.08 8.87
N TRP A 126 -0.28 1.28 7.86
CA TRP A 126 -0.94 0.02 7.54
C TRP A 126 -0.40 -1.10 8.42
N ASP A 127 -0.68 -0.98 9.71
CA ASP A 127 -0.07 -1.79 10.76
C ASP A 127 -0.65 -3.21 10.88
N GLY A 128 0.21 -4.12 11.35
CA GLY A 128 0.00 -5.55 11.53
C GLY A 128 1.27 -6.35 11.21
N PRO A 129 1.34 -7.63 11.60
CA PRO A 129 2.49 -8.47 11.27
C PRO A 129 2.60 -8.61 9.75
N ALA A 130 3.65 -8.07 9.15
CA ALA A 130 3.82 -8.05 7.70
C ALA A 130 5.25 -8.37 7.29
N LEU A 131 5.44 -9.42 6.49
CA LEU A 131 6.62 -9.62 5.67
C LEU A 131 6.26 -9.26 4.23
N ILE A 132 6.96 -8.25 3.70
CA ILE A 132 6.70 -7.69 2.38
C ILE A 132 7.86 -8.02 1.44
N SER A 133 7.54 -8.57 0.27
CA SER A 133 8.45 -8.72 -0.86
C SER A 133 7.92 -7.95 -2.05
N CYS A 134 8.63 -6.89 -2.46
CA CYS A 134 8.23 -6.09 -3.61
C CYS A 134 8.98 -6.53 -4.87
N LYS A 135 8.27 -6.57 -6.00
CA LYS A 135 8.90 -6.74 -7.32
C LYS A 135 9.27 -5.36 -7.85
N TRP A 136 10.49 -5.22 -8.39
CA TRP A 136 10.84 -4.02 -9.15
C TRP A 136 9.88 -3.89 -10.33
N LEU A 137 9.05 -2.83 -10.33
CA LEU A 137 8.23 -2.45 -11.46
C LEU A 137 9.16 -1.95 -12.57
N SER A 138 9.37 -2.78 -13.60
CA SER A 138 9.77 -2.25 -14.91
C SER A 138 8.53 -1.54 -15.48
N ILE A 139 8.44 -0.23 -15.27
CA ILE A 139 7.42 0.59 -15.92
C ILE A 139 7.88 0.80 -17.37
N GLU A 140 7.41 -0.04 -18.28
CA GLU A 140 7.42 0.29 -19.71
C GLU A 140 6.16 1.13 -20.00
N PHE A 141 6.37 2.27 -20.67
CA PHE A 141 5.34 3.22 -21.07
C PHE A 141 4.52 2.73 -22.26
#